data_AF-A0A6C0H2S5-F1
#
_entry.id   AF-A0A6C0H2S5-F1
#
_cell.length_a   1.000
_cell.length_b   1.000
_cell.length_c   1.000
_cell.angle_alpha   90.00
_cell.angle_beta   90.00
_cell.angle_gamma   90.00
#
_symmetry.space_group_name_H-M   'P 1'
#
loop_
_entity.id
_entity.type
_entity.pdbx_description
1 polymer ?
#
loop_
_entity_poly.entity_id
_entity_poly.type
_entity_poly.pdbx_seq_one_letter_code
_entity_poly.pdbx_strand_id
1 'polypeptide(L)'
;MGSGRSRLPPPDPIGDLHREIRGLNDRVNDLNNHINNLNNIDRVKQRAINNLRDNLRISNNSDILHTGERDNYNRLYTADETVTIPALVTERDTLIAIRDDLYTKLGKSESSNKMTNDAAQTLADNTTQLSSQTVALDLQNYDTKLKLYEGIRVQNRTLMEKNDEIQGKFNADDQKVFYQSQLVEFLNKLNNGFSIIYLFLYVILILLLFLIKNPGDFYYYKLPLVIGFFIYPFISIYLIDFVIYFFDFAYSVINANAYTNNY
;
A
#
# COMPACT_ATOMS: atom_id res chain seq x y z
N MET A 1 -46.89 36.48 51.12
CA MET A 1 -47.35 35.32 50.32
C MET A 1 -46.32 35.13 49.22
N GLY A 2 -45.25 34.35 49.40
CA GLY A 2 -45.26 32.89 49.25
C GLY A 2 -44.65 32.50 47.89
N SER A 3 -43.36 32.81 47.64
CA SER A 3 -42.67 32.47 46.39
C SER A 3 -42.35 30.97 46.34
N GLY A 4 -43.13 30.22 45.56
CA GLY A 4 -42.90 28.81 45.29
C GLY A 4 -41.55 28.59 44.60
N ARG A 5 -40.57 28.07 45.34
CA ARG A 5 -39.34 27.54 44.75
C ARG A 5 -39.67 26.18 44.13
N SER A 6 -39.76 26.13 42.81
CA SER A 6 -39.83 24.89 42.04
C SER A 6 -38.59 24.04 42.36
N ARG A 7 -38.77 23.00 43.16
CA ARG A 7 -37.75 21.97 43.35
C ARG A 7 -37.69 21.18 42.06
N LEU A 8 -36.52 21.16 41.42
CA LEU A 8 -36.24 20.26 40.30
C LEU A 8 -36.59 18.83 40.71
N PRO A 9 -37.25 18.06 39.83
CA PRO A 9 -37.58 16.68 40.12
C PRO A 9 -36.29 15.89 40.40
N PRO A 10 -36.34 14.89 41.30
CA PRO A 10 -35.20 14.03 41.55
C PRO A 10 -34.74 13.37 40.24
N PRO A 11 -33.43 13.14 40.06
CA PRO A 11 -32.90 12.49 38.86
C PRO A 11 -33.61 11.14 38.65
N ASP A 12 -34.07 10.92 37.42
CA ASP A 12 -34.77 9.70 37.02
C ASP A 12 -33.73 8.61 36.71
N PRO A 13 -33.47 7.67 37.64
CA PRO A 13 -32.40 6.69 37.49
C PRO A 13 -32.65 5.74 36.32
N ILE A 14 -33.92 5.58 35.93
CA ILE A 14 -34.34 4.74 34.81
C ILE A 14 -34.05 5.46 33.48
N GLY A 15 -34.24 6.78 33.46
CA GLY A 15 -33.92 7.63 32.30
C GLY A 15 -32.42 7.66 31.97
N ASP A 16 -31.58 7.75 33.00
CA ASP A 16 -30.12 7.74 32.84
C ASP A 16 -29.60 6.38 32.36
N LEU A 17 -30.14 5.29 32.91
CA LEU A 17 -29.82 3.94 32.46
C LEU A 17 -30.21 3.72 30.98
N HIS A 18 -31.36 4.22 30.54
CA HIS A 18 -31.76 4.12 29.13
C HIS A 18 -30.86 4.93 28.20
N ARG A 19 -30.32 6.08 28.64
CA ARG A 19 -29.33 6.84 27.85
C ARG A 19 -28.02 6.09 27.75
N GLU A 20 -27.56 5.49 28.83
CA GLU A 20 -26.35 4.68 28.85
C GLU A 20 -26.47 3.45 27.95
N ILE A 21 -27.59 2.73 28.03
CA ILE A 21 -27.90 1.59 27.14
C ILE A 21 -27.88 2.03 25.67
N ARG A 22 -28.45 3.19 25.36
CA ARG A 22 -28.45 3.72 23.99
C ARG A 22 -27.04 4.04 23.50
N GLY A 23 -26.23 4.70 24.32
CA GLY A 23 -24.83 4.99 24.01
C GLY A 23 -23.96 3.74 23.84
N LEU A 24 -24.21 2.71 24.66
CA LEU A 24 -23.56 1.40 24.50
C LEU A 24 -23.96 0.73 23.19
N ASN A 25 -25.24 0.81 22.81
CA ASN A 25 -25.75 0.22 21.58
C ASN A 25 -25.15 0.89 20.34
N ASP A 26 -25.02 2.21 20.35
CA ASP A 26 -24.36 2.96 19.28
C ASP A 26 -22.88 2.54 19.15
N ARG A 27 -22.20 2.36 20.28
CA ARG A 27 -20.79 1.93 20.32
C ARG A 27 -20.61 0.50 19.81
N VAL A 28 -21.54 -0.40 20.12
CA VAL A 28 -21.57 -1.77 19.58
C VAL A 28 -21.77 -1.76 18.06
N ASN A 29 -22.67 -0.91 17.55
CA ASN A 29 -22.89 -0.77 16.11
C ASN A 29 -21.64 -0.25 15.40
N ASP A 30 -20.95 0.72 15.97
CA ASP A 30 -19.71 1.27 15.41
C ASP A 30 -18.59 0.22 15.37
N LEU A 31 -18.44 -0.56 16.45
CA LEU A 31 -17.50 -1.68 16.49
C LEU A 31 -17.82 -2.76 15.45
N ASN A 32 -19.10 -3.09 15.26
CA ASN A 32 -19.53 -4.04 14.23
C ASN A 32 -19.21 -3.54 12.83
N ASN A 33 -19.42 -2.25 12.56
CA ASN A 33 -19.05 -1.64 11.29
C ASN A 33 -17.53 -1.69 11.06
N HIS A 34 -16.75 -1.41 12.09
CA HIS A 34 -15.29 -1.49 12.03
C HIS A 34 -14.80 -2.93 11.75
N ILE A 35 -15.36 -3.92 12.44
CA ILE A 35 -15.05 -5.35 12.21
C ILE A 35 -15.38 -5.77 10.77
N ASN A 36 -16.54 -5.35 10.25
CA ASN A 36 -16.93 -5.65 8.88
C ASN A 36 -15.96 -5.03 7.86
N ASN A 37 -15.46 -3.83 8.13
CA ASN A 37 -14.46 -3.19 7.28
C ASN A 37 -13.12 -3.93 7.32
N LEU A 38 -12.64 -4.31 8.51
CA LEU A 38 -11.42 -5.11 8.67
C LEU A 38 -11.51 -6.46 7.94
N ASN A 39 -12.63 -7.15 8.05
CA ASN A 39 -12.88 -8.42 7.34
C ASN A 39 -12.83 -8.25 5.81
N ASN A 40 -13.32 -7.12 5.28
CA ASN A 40 -13.24 -6.82 3.86
C ASN A 40 -11.80 -6.55 3.42
N ILE A 41 -11.03 -5.81 4.21
CA ILE A 41 -9.60 -5.55 3.96
C ILE A 41 -8.81 -6.86 3.93
N ASP A 42 -9.03 -7.75 4.89
CA ASP A 42 -8.35 -9.05 4.94
C ASP A 42 -8.69 -9.92 3.74
N ARG A 43 -9.95 -9.93 3.30
CA ARG A 43 -10.35 -10.62 2.06
C ARG A 43 -9.64 -10.08 0.83
N VAL A 44 -9.49 -8.76 0.72
CA VAL A 44 -8.76 -8.13 -0.40
C VAL A 44 -7.27 -8.49 -0.35
N LYS A 45 -6.64 -8.42 0.83
CA LYS A 45 -5.24 -8.82 1.02
C LYS A 45 -5.02 -10.29 0.67
N GLN A 46 -5.93 -11.17 1.07
CA GLN A 46 -5.81 -12.60 0.77
C GLN A 46 -5.90 -12.89 -0.74
N ARG A 47 -6.76 -12.16 -1.48
CA ARG A 47 -6.81 -12.25 -2.94
C ARG A 47 -5.51 -11.77 -3.59
N ALA A 48 -4.94 -10.66 -3.12
CA ALA A 48 -3.67 -10.15 -3.62
C ALA A 48 -2.53 -11.14 -3.40
N ILE A 49 -2.46 -11.76 -2.21
CA ILE A 49 -1.47 -12.81 -1.90
C ILE A 49 -1.63 -14.02 -2.83
N ASN A 50 -2.87 -14.46 -3.07
CA ASN A 50 -3.12 -15.59 -3.97
C ASN A 50 -2.68 -15.27 -5.41
N ASN A 51 -3.02 -14.07 -5.91
CA ASN A 51 -2.59 -13.63 -7.24
C ASN A 51 -1.06 -13.55 -7.36
N LEU A 52 -0.37 -13.04 -6.35
CA LEU A 52 1.10 -13.01 -6.31
C LEU A 52 1.70 -14.42 -6.31
N ARG A 53 1.10 -15.35 -5.54
CA ARG A 53 1.52 -16.74 -5.51
C ARG A 53 1.34 -17.42 -6.87
N ASP A 54 0.23 -17.16 -7.55
CA ASP A 54 -0.03 -17.71 -8.88
C ASP A 54 0.94 -17.13 -9.92
N ASN A 55 1.21 -15.82 -9.87
CA ASN A 55 2.21 -15.18 -10.74
C ASN A 55 3.62 -15.74 -10.52
N LEU A 56 4.04 -15.96 -9.27
CA LEU A 56 5.32 -16.59 -8.95
C LEU A 56 5.39 -18.03 -9.46
N ARG A 57 4.30 -18.79 -9.33
CA ARG A 57 4.22 -20.16 -9.85
C ARG A 57 4.34 -20.18 -11.38
N ILE A 58 3.71 -19.24 -12.08
CA ILE A 58 3.83 -19.09 -13.54
C ILE A 58 5.27 -18.70 -13.91
N SER A 59 5.89 -17.76 -13.20
CA SER A 59 7.29 -17.36 -13.42
C SER A 59 8.25 -18.54 -13.25
N ASN A 60 8.12 -19.30 -12.17
CA ASN A 60 8.97 -20.46 -11.91
C ASN A 60 8.79 -21.55 -12.98
N ASN A 61 7.56 -21.79 -13.44
CA ASN A 61 7.30 -22.73 -14.53
C ASN A 61 7.87 -22.24 -15.88
N SER A 62 7.86 -20.92 -16.11
CA SER A 62 8.51 -20.28 -17.27
C SER A 62 10.03 -20.49 -17.25
N ASP A 63 10.67 -20.32 -16.09
CA ASP A 63 12.12 -20.51 -15.96
C ASP A 63 12.52 -21.99 -16.14
N ILE A 64 11.67 -22.92 -15.68
CA ILE A 64 11.83 -24.36 -15.95
C ILE A 64 11.64 -24.68 -17.44
N LEU A 65 10.69 -24.02 -18.11
CA LEU A 65 10.50 -24.19 -19.56
C LEU A 65 11.69 -23.66 -20.35
N HIS A 66 12.22 -22.49 -19.99
CA HIS A 66 13.36 -21.87 -20.68
C HIS A 66 14.69 -22.57 -20.40
N THR A 67 14.88 -23.17 -19.22
CA THR A 67 16.02 -24.07 -18.97
C THR A 67 15.88 -25.37 -19.74
N GLY A 68 14.68 -25.97 -19.80
CA GLY A 68 14.40 -27.14 -20.63
C GLY A 68 14.58 -26.89 -22.13
N GLU A 69 14.16 -25.74 -22.65
CA GLU A 69 14.37 -25.32 -24.04
C GLU A 69 15.84 -25.06 -24.34
N ARG A 70 16.59 -24.46 -23.41
CA ARG A 70 18.03 -24.20 -23.55
C ARG A 70 18.86 -25.49 -23.49
N ASP A 71 18.48 -26.43 -22.63
CA ASP A 71 19.08 -27.76 -22.55
C ASP A 71 18.70 -28.60 -23.77
N ASN A 72 17.48 -28.46 -24.30
CA ASN A 72 17.07 -29.12 -25.54
C ASN A 72 17.78 -28.51 -26.75
N TYR A 73 18.01 -27.20 -26.81
CA TYR A 73 18.82 -26.56 -27.86
C TYR A 73 20.28 -27.02 -27.79
N ASN A 74 20.85 -27.10 -26.59
CA ASN A 74 22.20 -27.64 -26.40
C ASN A 74 22.27 -29.13 -26.77
N ARG A 75 21.25 -29.93 -26.44
CA ARG A 75 21.17 -31.34 -26.85
C ARG A 75 20.92 -31.50 -28.35
N LEU A 76 20.13 -30.64 -29.00
CA LEU A 76 19.95 -30.69 -30.46
C LEU A 76 21.24 -30.27 -31.21
N TYR A 77 22.04 -29.39 -30.61
CA TYR A 77 23.34 -28.97 -31.14
C TYR A 77 24.49 -29.94 -30.81
N THR A 78 24.33 -30.81 -29.80
CA THR A 78 25.35 -31.81 -29.41
C THR A 78 24.96 -33.27 -29.71
N ALA A 79 23.70 -33.55 -30.06
CA ALA A 79 23.21 -34.90 -30.34
C ALA A 79 23.02 -35.22 -31.83
N ASP A 80 23.41 -34.33 -32.75
CA ASP A 80 23.51 -34.66 -34.18
C ASP A 80 24.92 -34.44 -34.73
N GLU A 81 25.89 -35.03 -34.04
CA GLU A 81 27.27 -35.16 -34.50
C GLU A 81 27.45 -36.31 -35.51
N THR A 82 26.38 -36.72 -36.21
CA THR A 82 26.48 -37.70 -37.32
C THR A 82 25.99 -37.19 -38.67
N VAL A 83 25.36 -36.02 -38.75
CA VAL A 83 25.09 -35.38 -40.03
C VAL A 83 25.55 -33.92 -39.98
N THR A 84 26.87 -33.75 -39.96
CA THR A 84 27.48 -32.42 -40.13
C THR A 84 27.13 -31.87 -41.52
N ILE A 85 26.94 -30.55 -41.66
CA ILE A 85 26.76 -29.87 -42.96
C ILE A 85 27.77 -30.38 -44.04
N PRO A 86 29.04 -30.65 -43.70
CA PRO A 86 29.99 -31.40 -44.55
C PRO A 86 29.50 -32.76 -45.08
N ALA A 87 28.82 -33.59 -44.27
CA ALA A 87 28.28 -34.87 -44.67
C ALA A 87 27.11 -34.72 -45.66
N LEU A 88 26.20 -33.76 -45.43
CA LEU A 88 25.12 -33.44 -46.38
C LEU A 88 25.66 -32.84 -47.69
N VAL A 89 26.72 -32.04 -47.62
CA VAL A 89 27.42 -31.52 -48.79
C VAL A 89 28.09 -32.66 -49.56
N THR A 90 28.70 -33.61 -48.86
CA THR A 90 29.31 -34.80 -49.47
C THR A 90 28.25 -35.69 -50.11
N GLU A 91 27.13 -35.94 -49.43
CA GLU A 91 26.02 -36.73 -49.96
C GLU A 91 25.37 -36.04 -51.18
N ARG A 92 25.15 -34.73 -51.12
CA ARG A 92 24.73 -33.92 -52.28
C ARG A 92 25.70 -34.07 -53.45
N ASP A 93 27.00 -33.98 -53.21
CA ASP A 93 28.02 -34.07 -54.27
C ASP A 93 28.08 -35.49 -54.87
N THR A 94 27.87 -36.54 -54.06
CA THR A 94 27.72 -37.91 -54.56
C THR A 94 26.45 -38.10 -55.39
N LEU A 95 25.33 -37.50 -54.98
CA LEU A 95 24.07 -37.54 -55.73
C LEU A 95 24.17 -36.78 -57.05
N ILE A 96 24.88 -35.64 -57.07
CA ILE A 96 25.21 -34.88 -58.28
C ILE A 96 26.07 -35.73 -59.22
N ALA A 97 27.09 -36.41 -58.71
CA ALA A 97 27.95 -37.27 -59.52
C ALA A 97 27.19 -38.49 -60.10
N ILE A 98 26.32 -39.13 -59.31
CA ILE A 98 25.45 -40.23 -59.77
C ILE A 98 24.47 -39.73 -60.82
N ARG A 99 23.88 -38.56 -60.62
CA ARG A 99 22.98 -37.91 -61.58
C ARG A 99 23.68 -37.63 -62.91
N ASP A 100 24.89 -37.08 -62.86
CA ASP A 100 25.65 -36.72 -64.07
C ASP A 100 26.16 -37.97 -64.82
N ASP A 101 26.53 -39.03 -64.10
CA ASP A 101 26.85 -40.34 -64.68
C ASP A 101 25.61 -41.00 -65.32
N LEU A 102 24.45 -40.92 -64.66
CA LEU A 102 23.17 -41.38 -65.22
C LEU A 102 22.77 -40.56 -66.46
N TYR A 103 22.95 -39.24 -66.47
CA TYR A 103 22.68 -38.38 -67.62
C TYR A 103 23.63 -38.66 -68.80
N THR A 104 24.89 -38.99 -68.51
CA THR A 104 25.87 -39.38 -69.53
C THR A 104 25.51 -40.74 -70.13
N LYS A 105 25.00 -41.68 -69.31
CA LYS A 105 24.56 -43.01 -69.74
C LYS A 105 23.20 -43.02 -70.45
N LEU A 106 22.31 -42.07 -70.16
CA LEU A 106 20.95 -42.05 -70.72
C LEU A 106 20.83 -41.40 -72.10
N GLY A 107 21.91 -40.84 -72.65
CA GLY A 107 22.02 -40.44 -74.06
C GLY A 107 20.79 -39.74 -74.66
N LYS A 108 20.77 -38.40 -74.60
CA LYS A 108 19.89 -37.49 -75.37
C LYS A 108 18.38 -37.58 -75.08
N SER A 109 17.91 -36.69 -74.20
CA SER A 109 16.58 -36.08 -74.33
C SER A 109 16.64 -34.65 -73.77
N GLU A 110 16.90 -33.66 -74.63
CA GLU A 110 16.95 -32.23 -74.27
C GLU A 110 15.65 -31.75 -73.62
N SER A 111 14.51 -32.38 -73.95
CA SER A 111 13.20 -32.04 -73.37
C SER A 111 13.05 -32.52 -71.92
N SER A 112 13.61 -33.68 -71.58
CA SER A 112 13.61 -34.20 -70.20
C SER A 112 14.58 -33.42 -69.31
N ASN A 113 15.71 -32.97 -69.85
CA ASN A 113 16.69 -32.13 -69.14
C ASN A 113 16.13 -30.75 -68.75
N LYS A 114 15.32 -30.14 -69.63
CA LYS A 114 14.72 -28.83 -69.35
C LYS A 114 13.63 -28.91 -68.27
N MET A 115 12.74 -29.90 -68.34
CA MET A 115 11.71 -30.10 -67.32
C MET A 115 12.29 -30.45 -65.95
N THR A 116 13.38 -31.23 -65.90
CA THR A 116 14.02 -31.62 -64.63
C THR A 116 14.77 -30.45 -64.00
N ASN A 117 15.47 -29.64 -64.80
CA ASN A 117 16.12 -28.42 -64.32
C ASN A 117 15.11 -27.36 -63.89
N ASP A 118 14.04 -27.12 -64.66
CA ASP A 118 13.00 -26.16 -64.28
C ASP A 118 12.28 -26.58 -62.99
N ALA A 119 12.02 -27.89 -62.81
CA ALA A 119 11.46 -28.43 -61.57
C ALA A 119 12.42 -28.28 -60.38
N ALA A 120 13.72 -28.55 -60.57
CA ALA A 120 14.74 -28.39 -59.53
C ALA A 120 14.94 -26.91 -59.14
N GLN A 121 14.91 -26.01 -60.13
CA GLN A 121 14.98 -24.56 -59.93
C GLN A 121 13.76 -24.06 -59.16
N THR A 122 12.56 -24.48 -59.58
CA THR A 122 11.29 -24.12 -58.89
C THR A 122 11.27 -24.63 -57.45
N LEU A 123 11.80 -25.84 -57.21
CA LEU A 123 11.89 -26.39 -55.86
C LEU A 123 12.91 -25.62 -55.00
N ALA A 124 14.06 -25.24 -55.56
CA ALA A 124 15.06 -24.43 -54.87
C ALA A 124 14.53 -23.04 -54.53
N ASP A 125 13.83 -22.39 -55.47
CA ASP A 125 13.21 -21.08 -55.27
C ASP A 125 12.13 -21.13 -54.19
N ASN A 126 11.24 -22.13 -54.24
CA ASN A 126 10.21 -22.33 -53.23
C ASN A 126 10.81 -22.63 -51.85
N THR A 127 11.89 -23.42 -51.77
CA THR A 127 12.58 -23.73 -50.49
C THR A 127 13.23 -22.48 -49.90
N THR A 128 13.81 -21.63 -50.75
CA THR A 128 14.42 -20.36 -50.36
C THR A 128 13.36 -19.35 -49.89
N GLN A 129 12.20 -19.33 -50.55
CA GLN A 129 11.09 -18.45 -50.17
C GLN A 129 10.42 -18.90 -48.86
N LEU A 130 10.28 -20.21 -48.63
CA LEU A 130 9.71 -20.75 -47.40
C LEU A 130 10.62 -20.52 -46.19
N SER A 131 11.93 -20.73 -46.36
CA SER A 131 12.92 -20.49 -45.31
C SER A 131 13.01 -19.00 -44.93
N SER A 132 12.98 -18.10 -45.91
CA SER A 132 12.96 -16.66 -45.65
C SER A 132 11.67 -16.18 -44.97
N GLN A 133 10.51 -16.77 -45.28
CA GLN A 133 9.25 -16.50 -44.57
C GLN A 133 9.27 -17.02 -43.11
N THR A 134 9.86 -18.20 -42.89
CA THR A 134 9.95 -18.80 -41.54
C THR A 134 10.85 -17.97 -40.63
N VAL A 135 12.01 -17.54 -41.13
CA VAL A 135 12.94 -16.64 -40.41
C VAL A 135 12.28 -15.29 -40.10
N ALA A 136 11.52 -14.71 -41.03
CA ALA A 136 10.82 -13.44 -40.80
C ALA A 136 9.75 -13.53 -39.71
N LEU A 137 8.98 -14.63 -39.67
CA LEU A 137 7.98 -14.90 -38.63
C LEU A 137 8.63 -15.10 -37.26
N ASP A 138 9.74 -15.83 -37.18
CA ASP A 138 10.47 -16.05 -35.94
C ASP A 138 11.09 -14.76 -35.39
N LEU A 139 11.65 -13.90 -36.25
CA LEU A 139 12.14 -12.58 -35.83
C LEU A 139 11.00 -11.67 -35.32
N GLN A 140 9.84 -11.70 -35.97
CA GLN A 140 8.69 -10.89 -35.55
C GLN A 140 8.13 -11.36 -34.20
N ASN A 141 8.08 -12.67 -33.99
CA ASN A 141 7.71 -13.26 -32.70
C ASN A 141 8.72 -12.90 -31.60
N TYR A 142 10.02 -12.91 -31.92
CA TYR A 142 11.07 -12.51 -31.00
C TYR A 142 10.98 -11.04 -30.58
N ASP A 143 10.77 -10.12 -31.54
CA ASP A 143 10.62 -8.68 -31.25
C ASP A 143 9.38 -8.40 -30.37
N THR A 144 8.27 -9.09 -30.66
CA THR A 144 7.04 -9.00 -29.86
C THR A 144 7.28 -9.48 -28.43
N LYS A 145 7.98 -10.61 -28.27
CA LYS A 145 8.31 -11.18 -26.95
C LYS A 145 9.26 -10.27 -26.18
N LEU A 146 10.25 -9.68 -26.84
CA LEU A 146 11.19 -8.72 -26.25
C LEU A 146 10.46 -7.47 -25.73
N LYS A 147 9.55 -6.90 -26.53
CA LYS A 147 8.72 -5.75 -26.11
C LYS A 147 7.85 -6.07 -24.90
N LEU A 148 7.30 -7.28 -24.83
CA LEU A 148 6.52 -7.73 -23.67
C LEU A 148 7.38 -7.81 -22.41
N TYR A 149 8.59 -8.40 -22.50
CA TYR A 149 9.52 -8.48 -21.37
C TYR A 149 9.97 -7.10 -20.89
N GLU A 150 10.30 -6.19 -21.81
CA GLU A 150 10.64 -4.81 -21.44
C GLU A 150 9.46 -4.10 -20.76
N GLY A 151 8.23 -4.30 -21.25
CA GLY A 151 7.02 -3.78 -20.61
C GLY A 151 6.84 -4.29 -19.18
N ILE A 152 6.99 -5.60 -18.96
CA ILE A 152 6.93 -6.22 -17.62
C ILE A 152 8.04 -5.68 -16.72
N ARG A 153 9.27 -5.53 -17.24
CA ARG A 153 10.41 -5.00 -16.49
C ARG A 153 10.14 -3.57 -16.00
N VAL A 154 9.61 -2.72 -16.87
CA VAL A 154 9.26 -1.32 -16.53
C VAL A 154 8.13 -1.27 -15.50
N GLN A 155 7.09 -2.10 -15.64
CA GLN A 155 6.00 -2.19 -14.67
C GLN A 155 6.49 -2.65 -13.29
N ASN A 156 7.32 -3.70 -13.24
CA ASN A 156 7.89 -4.19 -11.99
C ASN A 156 8.76 -3.14 -11.30
N ARG A 157 9.58 -2.40 -12.07
CA ARG A 157 10.37 -1.29 -11.53
C ARG A 157 9.47 -0.20 -10.94
N THR A 158 8.42 0.18 -11.65
CA THR A 158 7.47 1.21 -11.19
C THR A 158 6.75 0.77 -9.91
N LEU A 159 6.39 -0.51 -9.82
CA LEU A 159 5.77 -1.08 -8.63
C LEU A 159 6.73 -1.12 -7.44
N MET A 160 8.01 -1.47 -7.67
CA MET A 160 9.04 -1.40 -6.63
C MET A 160 9.22 0.03 -6.11
N GLU A 161 9.36 1.01 -7.01
CA GLU A 161 9.52 2.43 -6.63
C GLU A 161 8.31 2.93 -5.81
N LYS A 162 7.08 2.56 -6.19
CA LYS A 162 5.88 2.87 -5.40
C LYS A 162 5.85 2.17 -4.05
N ASN A 163 6.31 0.93 -3.97
CA ASN A 163 6.36 0.18 -2.72
C ASN A 163 7.37 0.80 -1.75
N ASP A 164 8.54 1.22 -2.24
CA ASP A 164 9.56 1.90 -1.46
C ASP A 164 9.06 3.27 -0.96
N GLU A 165 8.32 4.01 -1.78
CA GLU A 165 7.69 5.27 -1.37
C GLU A 165 6.66 5.05 -0.25
N ILE A 166 5.81 4.03 -0.38
CA ILE A 166 4.80 3.69 0.64
C ILE A 166 5.47 3.26 1.94
N GLN A 167 6.52 2.42 1.88
CA GLN A 167 7.28 2.02 3.08
C GLN A 167 7.96 3.22 3.74
N GLY A 168 8.53 4.14 2.96
CA GLY A 168 9.10 5.38 3.47
C GLY A 168 8.08 6.24 4.20
N LYS A 169 6.87 6.40 3.64
CA LYS A 169 5.76 7.14 4.27
C LYS A 169 5.26 6.47 5.55
N PHE A 170 5.06 5.15 5.55
CA PHE A 170 4.65 4.40 6.74
C PHE A 170 5.66 4.58 7.88
N ASN A 171 6.96 4.47 7.60
CA ASN A 171 8.00 4.66 8.62
C ASN A 171 8.01 6.09 9.18
N ALA A 172 7.78 7.11 8.35
CA ALA A 172 7.74 8.50 8.79
C ALA A 172 6.49 8.81 9.63
N ASP A 173 5.33 8.31 9.21
CA ASP A 173 4.07 8.51 9.94
C ASP A 173 4.07 7.74 11.27
N ASP A 174 4.58 6.51 11.30
CA ASP A 174 4.71 5.72 12.54
C ASP A 174 5.67 6.40 13.53
N GLN A 175 6.78 6.95 13.05
CA GLN A 175 7.69 7.75 13.88
C GLN A 175 6.99 9.00 14.42
N LYS A 176 6.23 9.72 13.59
CA LYS A 176 5.48 10.91 14.00
C LYS A 176 4.44 10.58 15.08
N VAL A 177 3.67 9.51 14.88
CA VAL A 177 2.68 9.04 15.87
C VAL A 177 3.36 8.64 17.18
N PHE A 178 4.52 7.98 17.11
CA PHE A 178 5.30 7.60 18.29
C PHE A 178 5.77 8.82 19.09
N TYR A 179 6.31 9.85 18.44
CA TYR A 179 6.72 11.09 19.12
C TYR A 179 5.53 11.86 19.71
N GLN A 180 4.40 11.91 18.98
CA GLN A 180 3.18 12.51 19.49
C GLN A 180 2.65 11.77 20.72
N SER A 181 2.69 10.43 20.70
CA SER A 181 2.28 9.59 21.83
C SER A 181 3.14 9.83 23.06
N GLN A 182 4.47 9.89 22.90
CA GLN A 182 5.38 10.21 24.01
C GLN A 182 5.14 11.61 24.58
N LEU A 183 4.87 12.60 23.73
CA LEU A 183 4.56 13.95 24.19
C LEU A 183 3.27 13.97 25.02
N VAL A 184 2.22 13.29 24.55
CA VAL A 184 0.96 13.16 25.30
C VAL A 184 1.17 12.43 26.63
N GLU A 185 1.96 11.36 26.65
CA GLU A 185 2.29 10.64 27.89
C GLU A 185 3.07 11.53 28.87
N PHE A 186 4.04 12.29 28.38
CA PHE A 186 4.80 13.25 29.17
C PHE A 186 3.89 14.35 29.75
N LEU A 187 3.01 14.93 28.93
CA LEU A 187 2.04 15.93 29.39
C LEU A 187 1.09 15.36 30.44
N ASN A 188 0.62 14.12 30.28
CA ASN A 188 -0.19 13.45 31.28
C ASN A 188 0.56 13.22 32.60
N LYS A 189 1.84 12.83 32.54
CA LYS A 189 2.70 12.69 33.72
C LYS A 189 2.92 14.03 34.43
N LEU A 190 3.19 15.10 33.67
CA LEU A 190 3.31 16.45 34.22
C LEU A 190 2.02 16.91 34.87
N ASN A 191 0.87 16.73 34.20
CA ASN A 191 -0.43 17.10 34.73
C ASN A 191 -0.73 16.36 36.05
N ASN A 192 -0.45 15.06 36.11
CA ASN A 192 -0.60 14.29 37.34
C ASN A 192 0.34 14.81 38.46
N GLY A 193 1.58 15.15 38.12
CA GLY A 193 2.52 15.78 39.05
C GLY A 193 2.01 17.11 39.61
N PHE A 194 1.51 17.99 38.73
CA PHE A 194 0.90 19.27 39.15
C PHE A 194 -0.34 19.05 40.01
N SER A 195 -1.16 18.05 39.72
CA SER A 195 -2.34 17.70 40.54
C SER A 195 -1.94 17.31 41.97
N ILE A 196 -0.89 16.52 42.14
CA ILE A 196 -0.36 16.14 43.45
C ILE A 196 0.17 17.37 44.21
N ILE A 197 0.97 18.22 43.55
CA ILE A 197 1.51 19.44 44.15
C ILE A 197 0.37 20.37 44.57
N TYR A 198 -0.64 20.53 43.71
CA TYR A 198 -1.82 21.33 43.99
C TYR A 198 -2.56 20.83 45.23
N LEU A 199 -2.82 19.52 45.33
CA LEU A 199 -3.48 18.93 46.49
C LEU A 199 -2.69 19.17 47.77
N PHE A 200 -1.36 19.02 47.71
CA PHE A 200 -0.48 19.28 48.85
C PHE A 200 -0.56 20.75 49.32
N LEU A 201 -0.46 21.70 48.38
CA LEU A 201 -0.60 23.13 48.68
C LEU A 201 -2.00 23.49 49.21
N TYR A 202 -3.04 22.84 48.68
CA TYR A 202 -4.42 23.04 49.15
C TYR A 202 -4.59 22.60 50.61
N VAL A 203 -4.03 21.45 51.00
CA VAL A 203 -4.04 21.00 52.40
C VAL A 203 -3.28 21.97 53.31
N ILE A 204 -2.12 22.45 52.88
CA ILE A 204 -1.35 23.48 53.62
C ILE A 204 -2.16 24.77 53.77
N LEU A 205 -2.83 25.22 52.70
CA LEU A 205 -3.67 26.41 52.72
C LEU A 205 -4.80 26.27 53.75
N ILE A 206 -5.50 25.13 53.76
CA ILE A 206 -6.53 24.83 54.77
C ILE A 206 -5.91 24.92 56.17
N LEU A 207 -4.79 24.24 56.41
CA LEU A 207 -4.11 24.26 57.71
C LEU A 207 -3.78 25.69 58.15
N LEU A 208 -3.17 26.50 57.27
CA LEU A 208 -2.82 27.90 57.55
C LEU A 208 -4.06 28.76 57.86
N LEU A 209 -5.15 28.59 57.09
CA LEU A 209 -6.41 29.33 57.31
C LEU A 209 -7.02 29.04 58.69
N PHE A 210 -6.83 27.83 59.22
CA PHE A 210 -7.33 27.43 60.54
C PHE A 210 -6.34 27.65 61.69
N LEU A 211 -5.02 27.73 61.42
CA LEU A 211 -3.97 27.99 62.41
C LEU A 211 -3.82 29.49 62.77
N ILE A 212 -4.09 30.40 61.82
CA ILE A 212 -4.04 31.84 62.09
C ILE A 212 -5.28 32.25 62.88
N LYS A 213 -5.14 32.33 64.20
CA LYS A 213 -6.13 32.93 65.12
C LYS A 213 -6.09 34.44 64.98
N ASN A 214 -7.08 35.02 64.30
CA ASN A 214 -7.25 36.47 64.29
C ASN A 214 -8.33 36.87 65.33
N PRO A 215 -8.07 37.90 66.16
CA PRO A 215 -9.07 38.43 67.09
C PRO A 215 -10.16 39.13 66.27
N GLY A 216 -11.26 38.40 66.01
CA GLY A 216 -12.35 38.81 65.11
C GLY A 216 -12.76 37.76 64.06
N ASP A 217 -12.31 36.52 64.19
CA ASP A 217 -12.50 35.43 63.23
C ASP A 217 -13.97 35.14 62.84
N PHE A 218 -14.44 35.80 61.78
CA PHE A 218 -15.67 35.42 61.09
C PHE A 218 -15.40 34.19 60.20
N TYR A 219 -15.65 32.99 60.71
CA TYR A 219 -15.57 31.72 59.94
C TYR A 219 -16.25 31.78 58.57
N TYR A 220 -17.22 32.67 58.40
CA TYR A 220 -18.00 32.92 57.19
C TYR A 220 -17.17 33.27 55.94
N TYR A 221 -15.99 33.90 56.03
CA TYR A 221 -15.18 34.20 54.84
C TYR A 221 -14.18 33.10 54.48
N LYS A 222 -13.76 32.27 55.44
CA LYS A 222 -12.82 31.16 55.22
C LYS A 222 -13.49 30.02 54.43
N LEU A 223 -14.76 29.73 54.72
CA LEU A 223 -15.50 28.61 54.13
C LEU A 223 -15.75 28.77 52.61
N PRO A 224 -16.21 29.92 52.08
CA PRO A 224 -16.32 30.15 50.64
C PRO A 224 -14.97 30.07 49.91
N LEU A 225 -13.89 30.48 50.57
CA LEU A 225 -12.53 30.44 50.02
C LEU A 225 -12.06 28.99 49.84
N VAL A 226 -12.26 28.14 50.86
CA VAL A 226 -11.95 26.70 50.80
C VAL A 226 -12.79 25.99 49.75
N ILE A 227 -14.09 26.31 49.66
CA ILE A 227 -14.99 25.77 48.64
C ILE A 227 -14.58 26.22 47.24
N GLY A 228 -14.23 27.51 47.08
CA GLY A 228 -13.78 28.07 45.80
C GLY A 228 -12.51 27.39 45.30
N PHE A 229 -11.52 27.20 46.17
CA PHE A 229 -10.33 26.44 45.83
C PHE A 229 -10.62 24.96 45.57
N PHE A 230 -11.51 24.32 46.33
CA PHE A 230 -11.89 22.92 46.07
C PHE A 230 -12.49 22.72 44.68
N ILE A 231 -13.33 23.67 44.24
CA ILE A 231 -14.02 23.62 42.96
C ILE A 231 -13.10 24.07 41.81
N TYR A 232 -12.09 24.89 42.10
CA TYR A 232 -11.15 25.45 41.11
C TYR A 232 -10.62 24.43 40.08
N PRO A 233 -10.04 23.27 40.43
CA PRO A 233 -9.50 22.32 39.45
C PRO A 233 -10.56 21.72 38.51
N PHE A 234 -11.83 21.70 38.92
CA PHE A 234 -12.92 21.20 38.10
C PHE A 234 -13.42 22.24 37.09
N ILE A 235 -13.33 23.53 37.44
CA ILE A 235 -13.79 24.63 36.58
C ILE A 235 -12.64 25.18 35.73
N SER A 236 -11.39 25.07 36.17
CA SER A 236 -10.23 25.69 35.52
C SER A 236 -10.05 25.26 34.07
N ILE A 237 -10.33 24.00 33.74
CA ILE A 237 -10.25 23.49 32.36
C ILE A 237 -11.25 24.22 31.46
N TYR A 238 -12.53 24.30 31.88
CA TYR A 238 -13.56 25.01 31.13
C TYR A 238 -13.28 26.51 31.00
N LEU A 239 -12.67 27.11 32.04
CA LEU A 239 -12.23 28.50 32.00
C LEU A 239 -11.11 28.72 30.98
N ILE A 240 -10.13 27.81 30.92
CA ILE A 240 -9.04 27.86 29.94
C ILE A 240 -9.61 27.69 28.53
N ASP A 241 -10.46 26.69 28.30
CA ASP A 241 -11.09 26.45 27.00
C ASP A 241 -11.91 27.67 26.54
N PHE A 242 -12.65 28.29 27.47
CA PHE A 242 -13.37 29.53 27.21
C PHE A 242 -12.43 30.68 26.82
N VAL A 243 -11.31 30.84 27.53
CA VAL A 243 -10.31 31.88 27.24
C VAL A 243 -9.66 31.64 25.87
N ILE A 244 -9.25 30.41 25.56
CA ILE A 244 -8.69 30.06 24.26
C ILE A 244 -9.70 30.34 23.15
N TYR A 245 -10.94 29.86 23.30
CA TYR A 245 -12.02 30.11 22.36
C TYR A 245 -12.26 31.62 22.15
N PHE A 246 -12.23 32.40 23.23
CA PHE A 246 -12.38 33.85 23.15
C PHE A 246 -11.22 34.50 22.39
N PHE A 247 -9.98 34.05 22.61
CA PHE A 247 -8.82 34.54 21.86
C PHE A 247 -8.88 34.17 20.38
N ASP A 248 -9.28 32.95 20.04
CA ASP A 248 -9.47 32.52 18.66
C ASP A 248 -10.58 33.33 17.97
N PHE A 249 -11.69 33.57 18.68
CA PHE A 249 -12.75 34.45 18.23
C PHE A 249 -12.24 35.88 18.00
N ALA A 250 -11.56 36.48 18.96
CA ALA A 250 -11.00 37.82 18.83
C ALA A 250 -9.99 37.92 17.68
N TYR A 251 -9.11 36.92 17.53
CA TYR A 251 -8.15 36.83 16.43
C TYR A 251 -8.86 36.73 15.08
N SER A 252 -9.92 35.91 14.99
CA SER A 252 -10.72 35.78 13.77
C SER A 252 -11.40 37.10 13.37
N VAL A 253 -11.90 37.88 14.33
CA VAL A 253 -12.52 39.19 14.09
C VAL A 253 -11.49 40.22 13.63
N ILE A 254 -10.27 40.18 14.18
CA ILE A 254 -9.17 41.07 13.76
C ILE A 254 -8.71 40.74 12.34
N ASN A 255 -8.50 39.46 12.04
CA ASN A 255 -8.02 39.03 10.71
C ASN A 255 -9.11 39.08 9.63
N ALA A 256 -10.39 38.90 9.96
CA ALA A 256 -11.48 39.05 9.01
C ALA A 256 -11.57 40.47 8.43
N ASN A 257 -11.11 41.48 9.17
CA ASN A 257 -11.04 42.87 8.69
C ASN A 257 -9.76 43.19 7.88
N ALA A 258 -8.76 42.30 7.86
CA ALA A 258 -7.53 42.51 7.10
C ALA A 258 -7.65 42.08 5.62
N TYR A 259 -8.62 41.22 5.28
CA TYR A 259 -8.80 40.67 3.93
C TYR A 259 -9.98 41.27 3.14
N THR A 260 -10.70 42.24 3.71
CA THR A 260 -11.87 42.87 3.06
C THR A 260 -11.58 44.19 2.34
N ASN A 261 -10.32 44.64 2.30
CA ASN A 261 -9.92 45.92 1.67
C ASN A 261 -9.14 45.79 0.35
N ASN A 262 -9.27 44.67 -0.36
CA ASN A 262 -8.71 44.49 -1.71
C ASN A 262 -9.78 44.04 -2.72
N TYR A 263 -10.90 44.77 -2.77
CA TYR A 263 -11.79 44.79 -3.93
C TYR A 263 -12.21 46.23 -4.24
#